data_AF-A0A7C6H8S7-F1
#
_entry.id   AF-A0A7C6H8S7-F1
#
_cell.length_a   1.000
_cell.length_b   1.000
_cell.length_c   1.000
_cell.angle_alpha   90.00
_cell.angle_beta   90.00
_cell.angle_gamma   90.00
#
_symmetry.space_group_name_H-M   'P 1'
#
loop_
_entity.id
_entity.type
_entity.pdbx_description
1 polymer ?
#
loop_
_entity_poly.entity_id
_entity_poly.type
_entity_poly.pdbx_seq_one_letter_code
_entity_poly.pdbx_strand_id
1 'polypeptide(L)'
;MTIIAKYPGRCIKCNGLIKVGDKIEWSKGEGAAHVECPANPEPYRPEPRKMVSRFDSTCVECGLKIKAGEDIYYLKGKGAWHVDCSQAKEEERKERQAAPYQVSVGEGYGGSPFTPGQVIEAPEYLQVKGIEYLTVVKATETYFPFDGMSFGVGDESGYLYQAYCREATPEEAAPLKEKKRKIEEKKAAATELEEIKTTIKKNGERPVGNYILDGEVVCEQGQHTKIYGGGSWFVIEKDTIWFVENNGGDGDNWELNNVRTGGAGAIGWRMPFDETLAGRLRKIDLMLAK
;
A
#
# COMPACT_ATOMS: atom_id res chain seq x y z
N MET A 1 3.66 -42.89 -49.92
CA MET A 1 4.67 -43.98 -49.76
C MET A 1 4.22 -44.91 -48.64
N THR A 2 4.36 -46.23 -48.80
CA THR A 2 3.97 -47.20 -47.77
C THR A 2 5.13 -47.42 -46.78
N ILE A 3 4.87 -47.21 -45.49
CA ILE A 3 5.84 -47.35 -44.42
C ILE A 3 5.24 -48.10 -43.23
N ILE A 4 6.09 -48.55 -42.32
CA ILE A 4 5.67 -49.10 -41.02
C ILE A 4 5.63 -47.94 -40.01
N ALA A 5 4.52 -47.78 -39.31
CA ALA A 5 4.36 -46.73 -38.31
C ALA A 5 5.34 -46.93 -37.15
N LYS A 6 6.21 -45.93 -36.91
CA LYS A 6 7.14 -45.92 -35.77
C LYS A 6 6.54 -45.33 -34.49
N TYR A 7 5.48 -44.54 -34.64
CA TYR A 7 4.80 -43.85 -33.55
C TYR A 7 3.29 -44.05 -33.71
N PRO A 8 2.54 -44.10 -32.59
CA PRO A 8 1.09 -44.12 -32.65
C PRO A 8 0.59 -42.83 -33.29
N GLY A 9 -0.47 -42.94 -34.08
CA GLY A 9 -1.01 -41.81 -34.84
C GLY A 9 -2.49 -41.95 -35.16
N ARG A 10 -3.03 -40.95 -35.83
CA ARG A 10 -4.42 -40.94 -36.30
C ARG A 10 -4.47 -41.22 -37.78
N CYS A 11 -5.29 -42.19 -38.20
CA CYS A 11 -5.57 -42.45 -39.60
C CYS A 11 -6.47 -41.36 -40.18
N ILE A 12 -6.06 -40.73 -41.30
CA ILE A 12 -6.86 -39.70 -41.98
C ILE A 12 -8.12 -40.25 -42.67
N LYS A 13 -8.14 -41.55 -43.02
CA LYS A 13 -9.28 -42.19 -43.71
C LYS A 13 -10.37 -42.64 -42.72
N CYS A 14 -9.99 -43.39 -41.68
CA CYS A 14 -10.95 -43.98 -40.74
C CYS A 14 -11.02 -43.31 -39.36
N ASN A 15 -10.21 -42.27 -39.11
CA ASN A 15 -10.06 -41.62 -37.80
C ASN A 15 -9.62 -42.53 -36.63
N GLY A 16 -9.26 -43.79 -36.93
CA GLY A 16 -8.78 -44.76 -35.96
C GLY A 16 -7.33 -44.54 -35.52
N LEU A 17 -6.98 -45.22 -34.43
CA LEU A 17 -5.61 -45.37 -33.93
C LEU A 17 -4.79 -46.20 -34.90
N ILE A 18 -3.67 -45.63 -35.34
CA ILE A 18 -2.56 -46.34 -35.98
C ILE A 18 -1.62 -46.79 -34.85
N LYS A 19 -1.34 -48.09 -34.76
CA LYS A 19 -0.41 -48.68 -33.79
C LYS A 19 1.01 -48.72 -34.35
N VAL A 20 1.99 -48.75 -33.45
CA VAL A 20 3.39 -48.97 -33.84
C VAL A 20 3.49 -50.37 -34.46
N GLY A 21 4.05 -50.46 -35.67
CA GLY A 21 4.11 -51.70 -36.45
C GLY A 21 3.06 -51.79 -37.57
N ASP A 22 2.05 -50.92 -37.60
CA ASP A 22 1.03 -50.95 -38.66
C ASP A 22 1.58 -50.48 -40.01
N LYS A 23 1.13 -51.11 -41.10
CA LYS A 23 1.42 -50.66 -42.46
C LYS A 23 0.53 -49.47 -42.80
N ILE A 24 1.16 -48.34 -43.09
CA ILE A 24 0.47 -47.09 -43.39
C ILE A 24 0.94 -46.50 -44.72
N GLU A 25 0.03 -45.84 -45.40
CA GLU A 25 0.34 -44.89 -46.47
C GLU A 25 0.60 -43.52 -45.81
N TRP A 26 1.79 -42.98 -46.04
CA TRP A 26 2.16 -41.64 -45.58
C TRP A 26 2.54 -40.76 -46.75
N SER A 27 2.04 -39.52 -46.73
CA SER A 27 2.37 -38.46 -47.68
C SER A 27 2.73 -37.20 -46.90
N LYS A 28 3.84 -36.56 -47.30
CA LYS A 28 4.30 -35.33 -46.66
C LYS A 28 3.24 -34.23 -46.81
N GLY A 29 2.71 -33.73 -45.70
CA GLY A 29 1.69 -32.68 -45.67
C GLY A 29 0.24 -33.19 -45.54
N GLU A 30 -0.05 -34.42 -45.95
CA GLU A 30 -1.41 -34.99 -45.92
C GLU A 30 -1.66 -35.88 -44.69
N GLY A 31 -0.61 -36.47 -44.12
CA GLY A 31 -0.70 -37.32 -42.92
C GLY A 31 -0.56 -38.81 -43.20
N ALA A 32 -1.03 -39.64 -42.27
CA ALA A 32 -0.92 -41.10 -42.33
C ALA A 32 -2.31 -41.76 -42.46
N ALA A 33 -2.42 -42.79 -43.30
CA ALA A 33 -3.62 -43.62 -43.43
C ALA A 33 -3.25 -45.10 -43.33
N HIS A 34 -4.13 -45.95 -42.77
CA HIS A 34 -3.97 -47.39 -42.93
C HIS A 34 -4.02 -47.76 -44.41
N VAL A 35 -3.18 -48.73 -44.82
CA VAL A 35 -3.26 -49.31 -46.17
C VAL A 35 -4.64 -49.94 -46.38
N GLU A 36 -5.11 -50.69 -45.38
CA GLU A 36 -6.48 -51.19 -45.29
C GLU A 36 -7.08 -50.76 -43.95
N CYS A 37 -8.16 -49.98 -43.98
CA CYS A 37 -8.80 -49.53 -42.75
C CYS A 37 -9.60 -50.68 -42.11
N PRO A 38 -9.46 -50.93 -40.81
CA PRO A 38 -10.27 -51.94 -40.12
C PRO A 38 -11.76 -51.55 -40.13
N ALA A 39 -12.64 -52.55 -40.19
CA ALA A 39 -14.10 -52.34 -40.23
C ALA A 39 -14.65 -51.68 -38.96
N ASN A 40 -14.00 -51.88 -37.81
CA ASN A 40 -14.28 -51.19 -36.56
C ASN A 40 -12.98 -50.62 -35.98
N PRO A 41 -12.57 -49.39 -36.39
CA PRO A 41 -11.32 -48.81 -35.96
C PRO A 41 -11.37 -48.43 -34.47
N GLU A 42 -10.35 -48.85 -33.74
CA GLU A 42 -10.13 -48.37 -32.37
C GLU A 42 -9.95 -46.84 -32.38
N PRO A 43 -10.67 -46.08 -31.53
CA PRO A 43 -10.61 -44.62 -31.58
C PRO A 43 -9.23 -44.11 -31.17
N TYR A 44 -8.67 -43.18 -31.95
CA TYR A 44 -7.41 -42.53 -31.58
C TYR A 44 -7.59 -41.65 -30.34
N ARG A 45 -6.97 -42.05 -29.22
CA ARG A 45 -6.90 -41.26 -27.99
C ARG A 45 -5.47 -40.71 -27.84
N PRO A 46 -5.24 -39.43 -28.12
CA PRO A 46 -3.91 -38.85 -27.91
C PRO A 46 -3.55 -38.91 -26.42
N GLU A 47 -2.36 -39.42 -26.12
CA GLU A 47 -1.84 -39.43 -24.76
C GLU A 47 -1.41 -38.01 -24.34
N PRO A 48 -1.68 -37.62 -23.09
CA PRO A 48 -1.22 -36.34 -22.56
C PRO A 48 0.31 -36.34 -22.46
N ARG A 49 0.92 -35.21 -22.84
CA ARG A 49 2.36 -35.03 -22.72
C ARG A 49 2.68 -34.40 -21.38
N LYS A 50 3.60 -35.01 -20.63
CA LYS A 50 4.19 -34.36 -19.45
C LYS A 50 5.20 -33.31 -19.92
N MET A 51 5.08 -32.08 -19.44
CA MET A 51 5.99 -30.98 -19.75
C MET A 51 6.01 -29.94 -18.64
N VAL A 52 7.01 -29.06 -18.68
CA VAL A 52 7.09 -27.90 -17.77
C VAL A 52 6.31 -26.73 -18.38
N SER A 53 5.43 -26.11 -17.58
CA SER A 53 4.67 -24.95 -18.03
C SER A 53 5.59 -23.76 -18.31
N ARG A 54 5.43 -23.13 -19.47
CA ARG A 54 6.20 -21.92 -19.84
C ARG A 54 5.50 -20.62 -19.44
N PHE A 55 4.20 -20.70 -19.22
CA PHE A 55 3.35 -19.55 -18.97
C PHE A 55 2.38 -19.86 -17.83
N ASP A 56 1.90 -18.82 -17.18
CA ASP A 56 0.79 -18.96 -16.26
C ASP A 56 -0.46 -19.42 -17.01
N SER A 57 -1.13 -20.45 -16.50
CA SER A 57 -2.36 -20.98 -17.09
C SER A 57 -3.30 -21.51 -16.01
N THR A 58 -4.48 -22.01 -16.39
CA THR A 58 -5.45 -22.59 -15.45
C THR A 58 -5.54 -24.08 -15.68
N CYS A 59 -5.44 -24.85 -14.59
CA CYS A 59 -5.63 -26.29 -14.61
C CYS A 59 -7.08 -26.62 -14.94
N VAL A 60 -7.30 -27.39 -16.00
CA VAL A 60 -8.65 -27.74 -16.45
C VAL A 60 -9.37 -28.74 -15.55
N GLU A 61 -8.63 -29.44 -14.67
CA GLU A 61 -9.20 -30.45 -13.77
C GLU A 61 -9.57 -29.87 -12.40
N CYS A 62 -8.70 -29.05 -11.81
CA CYS A 62 -8.93 -28.48 -10.48
C CYS A 62 -9.29 -26.98 -10.49
N GLY A 63 -9.18 -26.29 -11.62
CA GLY A 63 -9.46 -24.85 -11.74
C GLY A 63 -8.43 -23.93 -11.10
N LEU A 64 -7.37 -24.47 -10.49
CA LEU A 64 -6.30 -23.69 -9.88
C LEU A 64 -5.33 -23.15 -10.92
N LYS A 65 -4.62 -22.08 -10.57
CA LYS A 65 -3.58 -21.49 -11.40
C LYS A 65 -2.36 -22.43 -11.46
N ILE A 66 -1.85 -22.65 -12.66
CA ILE A 66 -0.57 -23.30 -12.95
C ILE A 66 0.45 -22.18 -13.13
N LYS A 67 1.50 -22.16 -12.30
CA LYS A 67 2.59 -21.17 -12.42
C LYS A 67 3.57 -21.62 -13.51
N ALA A 68 4.18 -20.65 -14.20
CA ALA A 68 5.33 -20.95 -15.06
C ALA A 68 6.43 -21.69 -14.26
N GLY A 69 6.95 -22.78 -14.82
CA GLY A 69 7.93 -23.66 -14.16
C GLY A 69 7.35 -24.92 -13.52
N GLU A 70 6.02 -25.05 -13.38
CA GLU A 70 5.40 -26.26 -12.82
C GLU A 70 5.34 -27.43 -13.82
N ASP A 71 5.48 -28.65 -13.31
CA ASP A 71 5.23 -29.88 -14.06
C ASP A 71 3.73 -30.05 -14.32
N ILE A 72 3.36 -30.20 -15.60
CA ILE A 72 1.97 -30.34 -16.06
C ILE A 72 1.80 -31.47 -17.05
N TYR A 73 0.57 -31.95 -17.17
CA TYR A 73 0.10 -32.68 -18.33
C TYR A 73 -0.59 -31.72 -19.29
N TYR A 74 -0.30 -31.85 -20.58
CA TYR A 74 -0.94 -31.08 -21.62
C TYR A 74 -1.51 -31.98 -22.70
N LEU A 75 -2.74 -31.70 -23.11
CA LEU A 75 -3.36 -32.33 -24.26
C LEU A 75 -3.98 -31.28 -25.18
N LYS A 76 -3.57 -31.31 -26.45
CA LYS A 76 -4.09 -30.40 -27.48
C LYS A 76 -5.61 -30.54 -27.58
N GLY A 77 -6.33 -29.45 -27.34
CA GLY A 77 -7.80 -29.40 -27.35
C GLY A 77 -8.48 -29.61 -25.98
N LYS A 78 -7.80 -30.22 -24.99
CA LYS A 78 -8.31 -30.31 -23.61
C LYS A 78 -7.70 -29.24 -22.70
N GLY A 79 -6.43 -28.87 -22.90
CA GLY A 79 -5.72 -27.89 -22.08
C GLY A 79 -4.65 -28.53 -21.18
N ALA A 80 -4.21 -27.79 -20.17
CA ALA A 80 -3.19 -28.19 -19.21
C ALA A 80 -3.80 -28.53 -17.85
N TRP A 81 -3.21 -29.48 -17.11
CA TRP A 81 -3.55 -29.76 -15.72
C TRP A 81 -2.32 -30.18 -14.91
N HIS A 82 -2.39 -30.01 -13.59
CA HIS A 82 -1.31 -30.38 -12.67
C HIS A 82 -1.01 -31.88 -12.73
N VAL A 83 0.24 -32.25 -12.47
CA VAL A 83 0.60 -33.67 -12.26
C VAL A 83 -0.10 -34.25 -11.04
N ASP A 84 -0.21 -33.45 -9.97
CA ASP A 84 -0.99 -33.78 -8.78
C ASP A 84 -1.88 -32.60 -8.36
N CYS A 85 -3.17 -32.68 -8.71
CA CYS A 85 -4.16 -31.69 -8.32
C CYS A 85 -4.43 -31.65 -6.81
N SER A 86 -4.16 -32.73 -6.07
CA SER A 86 -4.38 -32.78 -4.61
C SER A 86 -3.31 -31.99 -3.89
N GLN A 87 -2.05 -32.17 -4.29
CA GLN A 87 -0.93 -31.39 -3.78
C GLN A 87 -1.14 -29.89 -4.07
N ALA A 88 -1.50 -29.54 -5.31
CA ALA A 88 -1.75 -28.15 -5.68
C ALA A 88 -2.87 -27.50 -4.83
N LYS A 89 -3.94 -28.25 -4.52
CA LYS A 89 -5.01 -27.77 -3.63
C LYS A 89 -4.54 -27.55 -2.19
N GLU A 90 -3.71 -28.44 -1.67
CA GLU A 90 -3.17 -28.32 -0.31
C GLU A 90 -2.19 -27.15 -0.20
N GLU A 91 -1.36 -26.92 -1.22
CA GLU A 91 -0.46 -25.77 -1.29
C GLU A 91 -1.24 -24.44 -1.36
N GLU A 92 -2.24 -24.34 -2.24
CA GLU A 92 -3.14 -23.18 -2.31
C GLU A 92 -3.85 -22.92 -0.97
N ARG A 93 -4.30 -23.99 -0.28
CA ARG A 93 -4.92 -23.87 1.04
C ARG A 93 -3.94 -23.32 2.07
N LYS A 94 -2.69 -23.80 2.08
CA LYS A 94 -1.64 -23.31 2.97
C LYS A 94 -1.29 -21.84 2.66
N GLU A 95 -1.17 -21.47 1.40
CA GLU A 95 -0.93 -20.06 1.00
C GLU A 95 -2.07 -19.15 1.50
N ARG A 96 -3.34 -19.55 1.30
CA ARG A 96 -4.50 -18.79 1.79
C ARG A 96 -4.59 -18.72 3.31
N GLN A 97 -4.23 -19.79 4.01
CA GLN A 97 -4.20 -19.79 5.48
C GLN A 97 -3.05 -18.93 6.03
N ALA A 98 -1.92 -18.89 5.34
CA ALA A 98 -0.78 -18.06 5.71
C ALA A 98 -1.05 -16.57 5.47
N ALA A 99 -1.89 -16.21 4.51
CA ALA A 99 -2.26 -14.84 4.19
C ALA A 99 -3.77 -14.70 3.90
N PRO A 100 -4.61 -14.76 4.94
CA PRO A 100 -6.08 -14.81 4.80
C PRO A 100 -6.71 -13.48 4.40
N TYR A 101 -6.00 -12.37 4.54
CA TYR A 101 -6.50 -11.03 4.22
C TYR A 101 -5.89 -10.56 2.91
N GLN A 102 -6.71 -9.93 2.06
CA GLN A 102 -6.25 -9.24 0.87
C GLN A 102 -6.59 -7.77 1.00
N VAL A 103 -5.60 -6.90 0.74
CA VAL A 103 -5.77 -5.46 0.66
C VAL A 103 -5.24 -4.97 -0.68
N SER A 104 -5.79 -3.85 -1.15
CA SER A 104 -5.34 -3.24 -2.40
C SER A 104 -5.46 -1.73 -2.34
N VAL A 105 -4.55 -1.05 -3.03
CA VAL A 105 -4.58 0.41 -3.21
C VAL A 105 -4.17 0.75 -4.64
N GLY A 106 -4.92 1.63 -5.27
CA GLY A 106 -4.63 2.16 -6.59
C GLY A 106 -3.65 3.32 -6.54
N GLU A 107 -2.79 3.41 -7.55
CA GLU A 107 -1.83 4.52 -7.73
C GLU A 107 -2.52 5.89 -7.83
N GLY A 108 -3.68 5.96 -8.49
CA GLY A 108 -4.47 7.20 -8.61
C GLY A 108 -5.00 7.72 -7.27
N TYR A 109 -5.08 6.87 -6.24
CA TYR A 109 -5.40 7.26 -4.87
C TYR A 109 -4.15 7.65 -4.04
N GLY A 110 -3.00 7.82 -4.69
CA GLY A 110 -1.71 8.03 -4.02
C GLY A 110 -1.11 6.75 -3.42
N GLY A 111 -1.60 5.59 -3.85
CA GLY A 111 -1.08 4.28 -3.45
C GLY A 111 0.39 4.09 -3.84
N SER A 112 1.08 3.22 -3.11
CA SER A 112 2.46 2.83 -3.41
C SER A 112 2.62 1.32 -3.28
N PRO A 113 3.66 0.72 -3.91
CA PRO A 113 3.91 -0.71 -3.82
C PRO A 113 4.05 -1.19 -2.37
N PHE A 114 3.44 -2.33 -2.06
CA PHE A 114 3.62 -3.00 -0.78
C PHE A 114 4.94 -3.77 -0.75
N THR A 115 5.59 -3.80 0.41
CA THR A 115 6.82 -4.58 0.61
C THR A 115 6.53 -5.81 1.49
N PRO A 116 6.91 -7.04 1.10
CA PRO A 116 6.83 -8.20 2.00
C PRO A 116 7.55 -7.94 3.33
N GLY A 117 6.90 -8.27 4.44
CA GLY A 117 7.35 -7.97 5.81
C GLY A 117 6.94 -6.58 6.32
N GLN A 118 6.39 -5.72 5.47
CA GLN A 118 5.86 -4.42 5.89
C GLN A 118 4.64 -4.62 6.79
N VAL A 119 4.58 -3.83 7.85
CA VAL A 119 3.40 -3.72 8.71
C VAL A 119 2.60 -2.51 8.27
N ILE A 120 1.32 -2.75 8.00
CA ILE A 120 0.35 -1.73 7.58
C ILE A 120 -0.80 -1.68 8.56
N GLU A 121 -1.48 -0.54 8.59
CA GLU A 121 -2.76 -0.43 9.26
C GLU A 121 -3.82 -1.25 8.52
N ALA A 122 -4.62 -2.00 9.27
CA ALA A 122 -5.72 -2.74 8.70
C ALA A 122 -6.79 -1.76 8.18
N PRO A 123 -7.45 -2.03 7.05
CA PRO A 123 -8.57 -1.24 6.59
C PRO A 123 -9.74 -1.29 7.60
N GLU A 124 -10.60 -0.27 7.57
CA GLU A 124 -11.68 -0.06 8.55
C GLU A 124 -12.57 -1.29 8.75
N TYR A 125 -12.92 -2.01 7.68
CA TYR A 125 -13.75 -3.22 7.75
C TYR A 125 -13.11 -4.39 8.50
N LEU A 126 -11.78 -4.38 8.70
CA LEU A 126 -11.06 -5.33 9.54
C LEU A 126 -10.85 -4.78 10.96
N GLN A 127 -10.68 -3.47 11.12
CA GLN A 127 -10.58 -2.83 12.43
C GLN A 127 -11.85 -3.06 13.27
N VAL A 128 -13.04 -2.97 12.64
CA VAL A 128 -14.32 -3.27 13.31
C VAL A 128 -14.38 -4.72 13.83
N LYS A 129 -13.58 -5.64 13.28
CA LYS A 129 -13.46 -7.03 13.71
C LYS A 129 -12.35 -7.25 14.76
N GLY A 130 -11.71 -6.19 15.23
CA GLY A 130 -10.62 -6.24 16.21
C GLY A 130 -9.22 -6.41 15.62
N ILE A 131 -9.07 -6.37 14.29
CA ILE A 131 -7.77 -6.51 13.63
C ILE A 131 -7.26 -5.12 13.28
N GLU A 132 -6.26 -4.64 14.02
CA GLU A 132 -5.74 -3.27 13.87
C GLU A 132 -4.59 -3.18 12.85
N TYR A 133 -3.74 -4.20 12.77
CA TYR A 133 -2.51 -4.18 11.97
C TYR A 133 -2.32 -5.48 11.22
N LEU A 134 -1.75 -5.36 10.02
CA LEU A 134 -1.50 -6.47 9.12
C LEU A 134 -0.03 -6.49 8.73
N THR A 135 0.54 -7.69 8.64
CA THR A 135 1.87 -7.90 8.06
C THR A 135 1.71 -8.44 6.64
N VAL A 136 2.36 -7.78 5.68
CA VAL A 136 2.37 -8.18 4.26
C VAL A 136 3.20 -9.46 4.11
N VAL A 137 2.58 -10.53 3.61
CA VAL A 137 3.25 -11.79 3.30
C VAL A 137 3.70 -11.81 1.84
N LYS A 138 2.84 -11.33 0.94
CA LYS A 138 3.09 -11.29 -0.50
C LYS A 138 2.51 -10.01 -1.07
N ALA A 139 3.25 -9.38 -1.99
CA ALA A 139 2.81 -8.22 -2.72
C ALA A 139 2.79 -8.52 -4.23
N THR A 140 1.82 -7.95 -4.94
CA THR A 140 1.71 -8.03 -6.40
C THR A 140 1.28 -6.67 -6.93
N GLU A 141 1.74 -6.33 -8.13
CA GLU A 141 1.36 -5.11 -8.85
C GLU A 141 0.81 -5.49 -10.22
N THR A 142 -0.25 -4.82 -10.64
CA THR A 142 -0.84 -5.01 -11.96
C THR A 142 -1.04 -3.64 -12.61
N TYR A 143 -0.45 -3.45 -13.78
CA TYR A 143 -0.65 -2.24 -14.56
C TYR A 143 -1.91 -2.35 -15.42
N PHE A 144 -2.79 -1.35 -15.32
CA PHE A 144 -3.94 -1.20 -16.19
C PHE A 144 -3.68 -0.06 -17.17
N PRO A 145 -3.54 -0.36 -18.48
CA PRO A 145 -3.27 0.67 -19.49
C PRO A 145 -4.50 1.52 -19.83
N PHE A 146 -5.71 1.00 -19.60
CA PHE A 146 -6.99 1.65 -19.86
C PHE A 146 -8.02 1.15 -18.83
N ASP A 147 -9.07 1.94 -18.57
CA ASP A 147 -10.17 1.59 -17.67
C ASP A 147 -9.71 1.29 -16.22
N GLY A 148 -8.62 1.92 -15.77
CA GLY A 148 -8.06 1.69 -14.44
C GLY A 148 -9.04 1.97 -13.30
N MET A 149 -9.98 2.89 -13.49
CA MET A 149 -11.03 3.20 -12.51
C MET A 149 -11.88 1.97 -12.18
N SER A 150 -12.25 1.16 -13.18
CA SER A 150 -13.04 -0.07 -12.97
C SER A 150 -12.31 -1.13 -12.15
N PHE A 151 -10.99 -1.08 -12.11
CA PHE A 151 -10.14 -2.01 -11.36
C PHE A 151 -9.63 -1.43 -10.03
N GLY A 152 -10.10 -0.25 -9.63
CA GLY A 152 -9.70 0.38 -8.37
C GLY A 152 -8.34 1.07 -8.40
N VAL A 153 -7.81 1.40 -9.58
CA VAL A 153 -6.59 2.21 -9.73
C VAL A 153 -6.83 3.65 -9.27
N GLY A 154 -8.04 4.18 -9.48
CA GLY A 154 -8.38 5.57 -9.18
C GLY A 154 -8.01 6.57 -10.27
N ASP A 155 -7.60 6.09 -11.45
CA ASP A 155 -7.33 6.87 -12.66
C ASP A 155 -7.59 6.01 -13.92
N GLU A 156 -7.60 6.60 -15.12
CA GLU A 156 -7.80 5.91 -16.41
C GLU A 156 -6.74 4.84 -16.68
N SER A 157 -5.52 5.06 -16.19
CA SER A 157 -4.41 4.12 -16.27
C SER A 157 -3.53 4.21 -15.05
N GLY A 158 -2.86 3.12 -14.68
CA GLY A 158 -1.93 3.10 -13.55
C GLY A 158 -1.83 1.73 -12.90
N TYR A 159 -1.07 1.65 -11.81
CA TYR A 159 -0.88 0.42 -11.06
C TYR A 159 -1.97 0.20 -10.00
N LEU A 160 -2.45 -1.03 -9.91
CA LEU A 160 -3.12 -1.56 -8.74
C LEU A 160 -2.12 -2.36 -7.91
N TYR A 161 -1.84 -1.89 -6.70
CA TYR A 161 -1.00 -2.60 -5.74
C TYR A 161 -1.89 -3.48 -4.88
N GLN A 162 -1.55 -4.76 -4.78
CA GLN A 162 -2.28 -5.73 -3.96
C GLN A 162 -1.32 -6.39 -2.99
N ALA A 163 -1.78 -6.63 -1.77
CA ALA A 163 -1.04 -7.37 -0.76
C ALA A 163 -1.92 -8.46 -0.14
N TYR A 164 -1.30 -9.61 0.09
CA TYR A 164 -1.82 -10.70 0.87
C TYR A 164 -1.17 -10.64 2.24
N CYS A 165 -2.00 -10.61 3.27
CA CYS A 165 -1.63 -10.25 4.61
C CYS A 165 -2.11 -11.26 5.63
N ARG A 166 -1.40 -11.30 6.75
CA ARG A 166 -1.84 -11.92 8.01
C ARG A 166 -1.95 -10.86 9.09
N GLU A 167 -2.60 -11.20 10.19
CA GLU A 167 -2.56 -10.37 11.40
C GLU A 167 -1.11 -10.16 11.85
N ALA A 168 -0.78 -8.91 12.16
CA ALA A 168 0.53 -8.56 12.66
C ALA A 168 0.67 -9.04 14.12
N THR A 169 1.85 -9.55 14.47
CA THR A 169 2.14 -9.83 15.88
C THR A 169 2.26 -8.51 16.67
N PRO A 170 2.06 -8.53 18.01
CA PRO A 170 2.23 -7.33 18.83
C PRO A 170 3.61 -6.69 18.67
N GLU A 171 4.66 -7.49 18.47
CA GLU A 171 6.04 -7.01 18.27
C GLU A 171 6.22 -6.32 16.91
N GLU A 172 5.68 -6.90 15.84
CA GLU A 172 5.68 -6.30 14.49
C GLU A 172 4.87 -4.99 14.47
N ALA A 173 3.76 -4.93 15.19
CA ALA A 173 2.90 -3.75 15.25
C ALA A 173 3.43 -2.62 16.17
N ALA A 174 4.31 -2.93 17.12
CA ALA A 174 4.79 -1.98 18.13
C ALA A 174 5.41 -0.69 17.53
N PRO A 175 6.25 -0.73 16.49
CA PRO A 175 6.81 0.48 15.89
C PRO A 175 5.73 1.40 15.29
N LEU A 176 4.68 0.83 14.69
CA LEU A 176 3.63 1.60 14.04
C LEU A 176 2.66 2.18 15.08
N LYS A 177 2.34 1.41 16.13
CA LYS A 177 1.59 1.88 17.31
C LYS A 177 2.30 3.07 17.98
N GLU A 178 3.60 2.96 18.21
CA GLU A 178 4.39 4.04 18.82
C GLU A 178 4.42 5.29 17.94
N LYS A 179 4.63 5.11 16.63
CA LYS A 179 4.62 6.22 15.68
C LYS A 179 3.27 6.94 15.68
N LYS A 180 2.16 6.20 15.68
CA LYS A 180 0.81 6.78 15.76
C LYS A 180 0.58 7.51 17.06
N ARG A 181 0.93 6.92 18.21
CA ARG A 181 0.81 7.57 19.52
C ARG A 181 1.55 8.90 19.53
N LYS A 182 2.78 8.96 19.04
CA LYS A 182 3.55 10.20 18.92
C LYS A 182 2.90 11.23 18.00
N ILE A 183 2.32 10.80 16.87
CA ILE A 183 1.59 11.70 15.95
C ILE A 183 0.34 12.26 16.62
N GLU A 184 -0.43 11.42 17.32
CA GLU A 184 -1.62 11.82 18.06
C GLU A 184 -1.29 12.77 19.22
N GLU A 185 -0.24 12.48 19.99
CA GLU A 185 0.26 13.36 21.05
C GLU A 185 0.70 14.71 20.48
N LYS A 186 1.45 14.73 19.37
CA LYS A 186 1.83 15.98 18.69
C LYS A 186 0.62 16.74 18.17
N LYS A 187 -0.36 16.04 17.61
CA LYS A 187 -1.61 16.66 17.11
C LYS A 187 -2.41 17.26 18.25
N ALA A 188 -2.57 16.53 19.36
CA ALA A 188 -3.25 17.01 20.56
C ALA A 188 -2.53 18.23 21.16
N ALA A 189 -1.20 18.19 21.27
CA ALA A 189 -0.38 19.30 21.73
C ALA A 189 -0.51 20.54 20.81
N ALA A 190 -0.57 20.33 19.49
CA ALA A 190 -0.79 21.41 18.53
C ALA A 190 -2.19 22.04 18.67
N THR A 191 -3.24 21.23 18.84
CA THR A 191 -4.60 21.72 19.10
C THR A 191 -4.66 22.51 20.41
N GLU A 192 -4.07 21.97 21.48
CA GLU A 192 -3.99 22.65 22.78
C GLU A 192 -3.25 23.99 22.68
N LEU A 193 -2.17 24.06 21.89
CA LEU A 193 -1.45 25.31 21.65
C LEU A 193 -2.33 26.37 20.98
N GLU A 194 -3.11 26.00 19.95
CA GLU A 194 -4.03 26.92 19.29
C GLU A 194 -5.16 27.42 20.21
N GLU A 195 -5.65 26.56 21.11
CA GLU A 195 -6.62 26.93 22.14
C GLU A 195 -6.02 27.95 23.13
N ILE A 196 -4.78 27.73 23.55
CA ILE A 196 -4.05 28.67 24.43
C ILE A 196 -3.87 30.02 23.72
N LYS A 197 -3.41 30.04 22.45
CA LYS A 197 -3.27 31.28 21.66
C LYS A 197 -4.58 32.05 21.62
N THR A 198 -5.67 31.36 21.30
CA THR A 198 -7.00 31.97 21.20
C THR A 198 -7.46 32.53 22.54
N THR A 199 -7.20 31.81 23.63
CA THR A 199 -7.51 32.24 25.00
C THR A 199 -6.75 33.51 25.38
N ILE A 200 -5.43 33.57 25.12
CA ILE A 200 -4.62 34.75 25.44
C ILE A 200 -5.02 35.94 24.56
N LYS A 201 -5.29 35.74 23.26
CA LYS A 201 -5.75 36.83 22.38
C LYS A 201 -7.09 37.43 22.83
N LYS A 202 -8.00 36.59 23.35
CA LYS A 202 -9.36 37.00 23.75
C LYS A 202 -9.44 37.60 25.15
N ASN A 203 -8.74 36.99 26.11
CA ASN A 203 -8.84 37.31 27.53
C ASN A 203 -7.62 38.09 28.05
N GLY A 204 -6.50 38.07 27.33
CA GLY A 204 -5.29 38.78 27.68
C GLY A 204 -5.36 40.27 27.35
N GLU A 205 -4.49 41.02 28.02
CA GLU A 205 -4.32 42.44 27.77
C GLU A 205 -3.36 42.64 26.59
N ARG A 206 -3.69 43.56 25.67
CA ARG A 206 -2.74 44.08 24.68
C ARG A 206 -2.26 45.46 25.16
N PRO A 207 -1.17 45.53 25.93
CA PRO A 207 -0.70 46.80 26.48
C PRO A 207 -0.15 47.69 25.37
N VAL A 208 -0.40 49.00 25.46
CA VAL A 208 0.23 49.99 24.59
C VAL A 208 1.67 50.19 25.08
N GLY A 209 2.63 50.26 24.16
CA GLY A 209 4.02 50.49 24.50
C GLY A 209 4.98 49.84 23.53
N ASN A 210 6.25 49.77 23.92
CA ASN A 210 7.30 49.12 23.13
C ASN A 210 8.14 48.23 24.05
N TYR A 211 7.68 47.01 24.27
CA TYR A 211 8.22 46.08 25.25
C TYR A 211 9.39 45.27 24.68
N ILE A 212 10.42 45.09 25.49
CA ILE A 212 11.50 44.12 25.25
C ILE A 212 11.26 42.99 26.23
N LEU A 213 11.05 41.78 25.70
CA LEU A 213 10.77 40.60 26.51
C LEU A 213 12.08 39.86 26.76
N ASP A 214 12.41 39.60 28.02
CA ASP A 214 13.66 38.93 28.45
C ASP A 214 13.42 37.53 29.06
N GLY A 215 12.18 37.05 28.97
CA GLY A 215 11.76 35.75 29.49
C GLY A 215 12.15 34.53 28.64
N GLU A 216 11.71 33.37 29.11
CA GLU A 216 11.89 32.08 28.43
C GLU A 216 11.00 32.01 27.18
N VAL A 217 11.61 31.83 26.01
CA VAL A 217 10.88 31.65 24.74
C VAL A 217 10.51 30.19 24.56
N VAL A 218 9.22 29.90 24.36
CA VAL A 218 8.68 28.55 24.16
C VAL A 218 7.67 28.51 23.02
N CYS A 219 7.45 27.32 22.45
CA CYS A 219 6.50 27.03 21.39
C CYS A 219 6.69 27.93 20.16
N GLU A 220 7.95 28.10 19.74
CA GLU A 220 8.32 28.94 18.60
C GLU A 220 7.85 28.30 17.28
N GLN A 221 6.85 28.92 16.66
CA GLN A 221 6.36 28.55 15.33
C GLN A 221 6.85 29.56 14.30
N GLY A 222 7.89 29.18 13.55
CA GLY A 222 8.62 30.12 12.68
C GLY A 222 9.66 30.92 13.48
N GLN A 223 10.68 31.44 12.80
CA GLN A 223 11.79 32.10 13.49
C GLN A 223 11.35 33.45 14.09
N HIS A 224 11.40 33.60 15.42
CA HIS A 224 11.11 34.84 16.14
C HIS A 224 12.09 35.97 15.79
N THR A 225 13.28 35.60 15.28
CA THR A 225 14.30 36.52 14.75
C THR A 225 14.04 36.97 13.31
N LYS A 226 12.98 36.45 12.66
CA LYS A 226 12.70 36.77 11.26
C LYS A 226 12.24 38.22 11.13
N ILE A 227 12.97 38.98 10.33
CA ILE A 227 12.74 40.43 10.14
C ILE A 227 11.58 40.77 9.20
N TYR A 228 11.15 39.83 8.34
CA TYR A 228 10.12 40.02 7.30
C TYR A 228 8.73 39.49 7.71
N GLY A 229 8.40 39.57 9.00
CA GLY A 229 7.12 39.11 9.53
C GLY A 229 6.92 37.59 9.55
N GLY A 230 5.80 37.20 10.16
CA GLY A 230 5.35 35.82 10.27
C GLY A 230 5.99 35.04 11.43
N GLY A 231 5.21 34.11 11.95
CA GLY A 231 5.55 33.28 13.10
C GLY A 231 4.96 33.80 14.41
N SER A 232 4.94 32.91 15.41
CA SER A 232 4.39 33.18 16.73
C SER A 232 5.13 32.40 17.81
N TRP A 233 5.28 32.98 18.99
CA TRP A 233 5.94 32.33 20.12
C TRP A 233 5.33 32.82 21.44
N PHE A 234 5.70 32.14 22.52
CA PHE A 234 5.33 32.56 23.87
C PHE A 234 6.59 33.00 24.61
N VAL A 235 6.45 33.99 25.50
CA VAL A 235 7.52 34.42 26.41
C VAL A 235 7.01 34.33 27.84
N ILE A 236 7.66 33.49 28.65
CA ILE A 236 7.35 33.32 30.07
C ILE A 236 8.30 34.23 30.87
N GLU A 237 7.75 35.31 31.43
CA GLU A 237 8.43 36.19 32.37
C GLU A 237 8.04 35.82 33.81
N LYS A 238 8.62 36.50 34.81
CA LYS A 238 8.39 36.22 36.23
C LYS A 238 6.92 36.40 36.64
N ASP A 239 6.28 37.46 36.14
CA ASP A 239 4.95 37.88 36.57
C ASP A 239 3.89 37.79 35.45
N THR A 240 4.31 37.56 34.20
CA THR A 240 3.42 37.53 33.04
C THR A 240 3.82 36.48 32.01
N ILE A 241 2.83 35.95 31.30
CA ILE A 241 3.02 35.11 30.11
C ILE A 241 2.55 35.91 28.89
N TRP A 242 3.43 36.07 27.92
CA TRP A 242 3.16 36.74 26.66
C TRP A 242 2.93 35.72 25.55
N PHE A 243 1.92 35.97 24.73
CA PHE A 243 1.82 35.42 23.39
C PHE A 243 2.19 36.53 22.40
N VAL A 244 3.12 36.24 21.49
CA VAL A 244 3.68 37.19 20.54
C VAL A 244 3.50 36.68 19.12
N GLU A 245 3.01 37.55 18.24
CA GLU A 245 2.79 37.27 16.82
C GLU A 245 3.53 38.33 15.99
N ASN A 246 4.42 37.88 15.12
CA ASN A 246 5.27 38.76 14.33
C ASN A 246 4.45 39.47 13.24
N ASN A 247 4.37 40.79 13.33
CA ASN A 247 3.56 41.68 12.50
C ASN A 247 4.47 42.71 11.83
N GLY A 248 5.45 42.19 11.09
CA GLY A 248 6.45 42.96 10.36
C GLY A 248 6.54 42.62 8.88
N GLY A 249 5.47 42.06 8.31
CA GLY A 249 5.34 41.83 6.88
C GLY A 249 4.97 43.11 6.12
N ASP A 250 5.18 43.07 4.80
CA ASP A 250 4.76 44.15 3.92
C ASP A 250 3.22 44.22 3.87
N GLY A 251 2.68 45.42 4.12
CA GLY A 251 1.23 45.66 4.16
C GLY A 251 0.58 45.49 5.54
N ASP A 252 1.34 45.08 6.56
CA ASP A 252 0.85 45.00 7.94
C ASP A 252 0.64 46.39 8.56
N ASN A 253 -0.32 46.50 9.47
CA ASN A 253 -0.48 47.72 10.26
C ASN A 253 0.47 47.69 11.47
N TRP A 254 1.63 48.32 11.30
CA TRP A 254 2.66 48.39 12.35
C TRP A 254 2.28 49.28 13.55
N GLU A 255 1.21 50.08 13.48
CA GLU A 255 0.70 50.82 14.65
C GLU A 255 0.17 49.89 15.75
N LEU A 256 -0.11 48.64 15.41
CA LEU A 256 -0.56 47.63 16.36
C LEU A 256 0.59 47.00 17.17
N ASN A 257 1.84 47.21 16.72
CA ASN A 257 3.01 46.60 17.32
C ASN A 257 3.27 47.19 18.71
N ASN A 258 3.48 46.31 19.67
CA ASN A 258 3.83 46.68 21.04
C ASN A 258 5.04 45.91 21.57
N VAL A 259 5.58 44.94 20.82
CA VAL A 259 6.77 44.16 21.20
C VAL A 259 7.89 44.41 20.19
N ARG A 260 9.11 44.66 20.68
CA ARG A 260 10.30 44.82 19.84
C ARG A 260 10.78 43.46 19.32
N THR A 261 11.05 43.40 18.03
CA THR A 261 11.72 42.27 17.37
C THR A 261 12.92 42.79 16.58
N GLY A 262 13.65 41.90 15.90
CA GLY A 262 14.70 42.32 14.97
C GLY A 262 14.20 43.04 13.72
N GLY A 263 12.88 43.03 13.46
CA GLY A 263 12.21 43.68 12.33
C GLY A 263 11.30 44.85 12.75
N ALA A 264 10.18 45.04 12.04
CA ALA A 264 9.23 46.15 12.29
C ALA A 264 8.43 46.04 13.60
N GLY A 265 8.55 44.92 14.33
CA GLY A 265 7.89 44.66 15.60
C GLY A 265 6.89 43.52 15.55
N ALA A 266 6.25 43.27 16.69
CA ALA A 266 5.25 42.22 16.87
C ALA A 266 4.08 42.71 17.73
N ILE A 267 2.97 41.99 17.64
CA ILE A 267 1.81 42.18 18.50
C ILE A 267 1.90 41.17 19.64
N GLY A 268 1.90 41.66 20.85
CA GLY A 268 1.97 40.91 22.09
C GLY A 268 0.70 41.06 22.91
N TRP A 269 0.17 39.93 23.37
CA TRP A 269 -0.88 39.84 24.37
C TRP A 269 -0.31 39.20 25.61
N ARG A 270 -0.65 39.71 26.79
CA ARG A 270 -0.15 39.18 28.07
C ARG A 270 -1.28 38.76 29.00
N MET A 271 -0.98 37.77 29.84
CA MET A 271 -1.78 37.42 31.01
C MET A 271 -0.88 37.37 32.25
N PRO A 272 -1.45 37.49 33.47
CA PRO A 272 -0.72 37.20 34.69
C PRO A 272 -0.08 35.81 34.63
N PHE A 273 1.09 35.67 35.25
CA PHE A 273 1.77 34.39 35.32
C PHE A 273 0.89 33.35 36.01
N ASP A 274 0.80 32.18 35.38
CA ASP A 274 0.11 31.02 35.89
C ASP A 274 1.03 29.81 35.70
N GLU A 275 1.42 29.18 36.82
CA GLU A 275 2.36 28.04 36.82
C GLU A 275 1.80 26.85 36.01
N THR A 276 0.49 26.64 36.03
CA THR A 276 -0.16 25.56 35.28
C THR A 276 -0.04 25.83 33.78
N LEU A 277 -0.31 27.07 33.34
CA LEU A 277 -0.18 27.46 31.94
C LEU A 277 1.28 27.43 31.47
N ALA A 278 2.21 27.94 32.27
CA ALA A 278 3.64 27.89 31.97
C ALA A 278 4.15 26.44 31.83
N GLY A 279 3.77 25.57 32.77
CA GLY A 279 4.11 24.14 32.71
C GLY A 279 3.54 23.44 31.48
N ARG A 280 2.30 23.75 31.08
CA ARG A 280 1.68 23.24 29.85
C ARG A 280 2.44 23.68 28.60
N LEU A 281 2.79 24.97 28.50
CA LEU A 281 3.56 25.50 27.37
C LEU A 281 4.93 24.83 27.23
N ARG A 282 5.69 24.69 28.33
CA ARG A 282 6.99 23.98 28.31
C ARG A 282 6.85 22.52 27.87
N LYS A 283 5.79 21.83 28.30
CA LYS A 283 5.52 20.45 27.89
C LYS A 283 5.21 20.36 26.40
N ILE A 284 4.38 21.27 25.88
CA ILE A 284 4.03 21.33 24.46
C ILE A 284 5.29 21.63 23.63
N ASP A 285 6.14 22.54 24.09
CA ASP A 285 7.39 22.89 23.42
C ASP A 285 8.30 21.66 23.24
N LEU A 286 8.49 20.87 24.31
CA LEU A 286 9.24 19.62 24.25
C LEU A 286 8.62 18.58 23.30
N MET A 287 7.29 18.54 23.18
CA MET A 287 6.58 17.61 22.28
C MET A 287 6.67 18.03 20.82
N LEU A 288 6.67 19.33 20.54
CA LEU A 288 6.66 19.90 19.19
C LEU A 288 8.06 20.24 18.67
N ALA A 289 9.07 20.26 19.55
CA ALA A 289 10.47 20.38 19.19
C ALA A 289 10.84 19.31 18.12
N LYS A 290 11.59 19.76 17.11
CA LYS A 290 12.00 18.94 15.96
C LYS A 290 13.03 17.90 16.34
#